data_AF-A0A7C5EDR7-F1
#
_entry.id   AF-A0A7C5EDR7-F1
#
_cell.length_a   1.000
_cell.length_b   1.000
_cell.length_c   1.000
_cell.angle_alpha   90.00
_cell.angle_beta   90.00
_cell.angle_gamma   90.00
#
_symmetry.space_group_name_H-M   'P 1'
#
loop_
_entity.id
_entity.type
_entity.pdbx_description
1 polymer ?
#
loop_
_entity_poly.entity_id
_entity_poly.type
_entity_poly.pdbx_seq_one_letter_code
_entity_poly.pdbx_strand_id
1 'polypeptide(L)'
;MPKAQVTLTPEESKRLIARAVARLPEVRSALRRGTVVICLGTTNAHVVEEITGRPVDRRRFAAGVVLPRGTCVTPREGRLREVVLVRGKRGEAGLDDVLPRLGPRDVVIKGANSLDP
;
A
#
# COMPACT_ATOMS: atom_id res chain seq x y z
N MET A 1 -21.56 28.99 -1.39
CA MET A 1 -21.25 27.68 -1.98
C MET A 1 -21.97 26.61 -1.17
N PRO A 2 -22.75 25.71 -1.76
CA PRO A 2 -23.33 24.59 -1.02
C PRO A 2 -22.21 23.73 -0.44
N LYS A 3 -22.37 23.29 0.81
CA LYS A 3 -21.49 22.31 1.45
C LYS A 3 -22.14 20.95 1.33
N ALA A 4 -21.37 19.94 0.92
CA ALA A 4 -21.81 18.55 0.86
C ALA A 4 -20.91 17.73 1.78
N GLN A 5 -21.52 16.82 2.54
CA GLN A 5 -20.84 15.79 3.32
C GLN A 5 -21.14 14.45 2.67
N VAL A 6 -20.10 13.65 2.43
CA VAL A 6 -20.22 12.31 1.87
C VAL A 6 -19.59 11.33 2.83
N THR A 7 -20.31 10.27 3.16
CA THR A 7 -19.81 9.16 3.96
C THR A 7 -19.48 8.00 3.02
N LEU A 8 -18.27 7.48 3.13
CA LEU A 8 -17.78 6.37 2.32
C LEU A 8 -17.75 5.10 3.14
N THR A 9 -17.96 3.96 2.47
CA THR A 9 -17.63 2.67 3.05
C THR A 9 -16.11 2.54 3.27
N PRO A 10 -15.64 1.62 4.12
CA PRO A 10 -14.21 1.36 4.28
C PRO A 10 -13.51 1.01 2.95
N GLU A 11 -14.17 0.28 2.05
CA GLU A 11 -13.59 -0.09 0.75
C GLU A 11 -13.41 1.14 -0.16
N GLU A 12 -14.43 1.99 -0.26
CA GLU A 12 -14.37 3.23 -1.03
C GLU A 12 -13.32 4.20 -0.46
N SER A 13 -13.22 4.29 0.87
CA SER A 13 -12.22 5.10 1.56
C SER A 13 -10.79 4.64 1.23
N LYS A 14 -10.53 3.33 1.24
CA LYS A 14 -9.22 2.77 0.87
C LYS A 14 -8.90 3.04 -0.60
N ARG A 15 -9.87 2.91 -1.50
CA ARG A 15 -9.71 3.23 -2.92
C ARG A 15 -9.38 4.71 -3.11
N LEU A 16 -10.07 5.61 -2.40
CA LEU A 16 -9.80 7.04 -2.44
C LEU A 16 -8.38 7.37 -1.96
N ILE A 17 -7.99 6.81 -0.81
CA ILE A 17 -6.62 6.95 -0.27
C ILE A 17 -5.60 6.44 -1.29
N ALA A 18 -5.81 5.26 -1.88
CA ALA A 18 -4.88 4.70 -2.85
C ALA A 18 -4.70 5.59 -4.09
N ARG A 19 -5.79 6.16 -4.61
CA ARG A 19 -5.74 7.12 -5.71
C ARG A 19 -4.99 8.39 -5.34
N ALA A 20 -5.17 8.88 -4.11
CA ALA A 20 -4.45 10.05 -3.61
C ALA A 20 -2.95 9.75 -3.47
N VAL A 21 -2.60 8.63 -2.84
CA VAL A 21 -1.21 8.17 -2.65
C VAL A 21 -0.50 8.01 -3.99
N ALA A 22 -1.11 7.36 -4.99
CA ALA A 22 -0.53 7.20 -6.33
C ALA A 22 -0.31 8.54 -7.06
N ARG A 23 -0.97 9.62 -6.63
CA ARG A 23 -0.84 10.97 -7.20
C ARG A 23 0.15 11.86 -6.44
N LEU A 24 0.60 11.46 -5.25
CA LEU A 24 1.56 12.23 -4.47
C LEU A 24 2.85 12.50 -5.27
N PRO A 25 3.38 13.75 -5.25
CA PRO A 25 4.60 14.11 -5.98
C PRO A 25 5.80 13.21 -5.64
N GLU A 26 5.96 12.84 -4.37
CA GLU A 26 7.06 12.03 -3.84
C GLU A 26 6.97 10.61 -4.39
N VAL A 27 5.77 10.02 -4.36
CA VAL A 27 5.51 8.68 -4.93
C VAL A 27 5.79 8.68 -6.44
N ARG A 28 5.26 9.66 -7.18
CA ARG A 28 5.51 9.78 -8.62
C ARG A 28 6.98 10.02 -8.94
N SER A 29 7.69 10.79 -8.12
CA SER A 29 9.13 11.04 -8.28
C SER A 29 9.94 9.75 -8.06
N ALA A 30 9.64 9.01 -6.99
CA ALA A 30 10.28 7.74 -6.67
C ALA A 30 10.00 6.67 -7.74
N LEU A 31 8.77 6.59 -8.27
CA LEU A 31 8.45 5.72 -9.40
C LEU A 31 9.27 6.02 -10.66
N ARG A 32 9.76 7.24 -10.86
CA ARG A 32 10.62 7.57 -12.01
C ARG A 32 12.11 7.37 -11.72
N ARG A 33 12.56 7.69 -10.51
CA ARG A 33 13.98 7.94 -10.20
C ARG A 33 14.55 7.17 -9.01
N GLY A 34 13.70 6.49 -8.24
CA GLY A 34 14.08 5.78 -7.02
C GLY A 34 13.36 4.44 -6.90
N THR A 35 13.14 4.05 -5.65
CA THR A 35 12.51 2.81 -5.23
C THR A 35 11.22 3.12 -4.49
N VAL A 36 10.15 2.41 -4.81
CA VAL A 36 8.90 2.43 -4.06
C VAL A 36 8.68 1.05 -3.45
N VAL A 37 8.62 1.00 -2.13
CA VAL A 37 8.25 -0.19 -1.37
C VAL A 37 6.81 -0.03 -0.91
N ILE A 38 5.94 -0.97 -1.28
CA ILE A 38 4.55 -1.00 -0.84
C ILE A 38 4.40 -2.19 0.11
N CYS A 39 4.25 -1.88 1.40
CA CYS A 39 4.11 -2.90 2.42
C CYS A 39 2.73 -3.56 2.39
N LEU A 40 2.61 -4.72 3.04
CA LEU A 40 1.32 -5.40 3.20
C LEU A 40 0.29 -4.54 3.94
N GLY A 41 -0.98 -4.74 3.61
CA GLY A 41 -2.11 -4.06 4.23
C GLY A 41 -3.33 -4.02 3.30
N THR A 42 -4.53 -3.94 3.88
CA THR A 42 -5.75 -3.91 3.07
C THR A 42 -5.85 -2.65 2.21
N THR A 43 -5.49 -1.48 2.74
CA THR A 43 -5.37 -0.23 1.98
C THR A 43 -4.25 -0.30 0.94
N ASN A 44 -3.09 -0.82 1.34
CA ASN A 44 -1.93 -0.88 0.46
C ASN A 44 -2.13 -1.83 -0.73
N ALA A 45 -3.00 -2.84 -0.62
CA ALA A 45 -3.41 -3.65 -1.75
C ALA A 45 -4.03 -2.79 -2.87
N HIS A 46 -4.85 -1.80 -2.51
CA HIS A 46 -5.36 -0.83 -3.48
C HIS A 46 -4.26 0.07 -4.03
N VAL A 47 -3.28 0.47 -3.23
CA VAL A 47 -2.13 1.27 -3.70
C VAL A 47 -1.34 0.49 -4.76
N VAL A 48 -1.12 -0.82 -4.56
CA VAL A 48 -0.50 -1.69 -5.57
C VAL A 48 -1.31 -1.65 -6.87
N GLU A 49 -2.63 -1.82 -6.79
CA GLU A 49 -3.50 -1.80 -7.97
C GLU A 49 -3.47 -0.46 -8.70
N GLU A 50 -3.56 0.66 -7.98
CA GLU A 50 -3.55 2.00 -8.57
C GLU A 50 -2.21 2.35 -9.22
N ILE A 51 -1.08 1.92 -8.63
CA ILE A 51 0.26 2.19 -9.18
C ILE A 51 0.60 1.26 -10.34
N THR A 52 0.24 -0.01 -10.25
CA THR A 52 0.67 -1.03 -11.24
C THR A 52 -0.37 -1.29 -12.33
N GLY A 53 -1.62 -0.87 -12.14
CA GLY A 53 -2.75 -1.19 -13.01
C GLY A 53 -3.13 -2.68 -13.00
N ARG A 54 -2.58 -3.48 -12.08
CA ARG A 54 -2.79 -4.93 -12.01
C ARG A 54 -3.52 -5.29 -10.72
N PRO A 55 -4.48 -6.24 -10.77
CA PRO A 55 -5.14 -6.73 -9.56
C PRO A 55 -4.14 -7.44 -8.64
N VAL A 56 -4.41 -7.40 -7.34
CA VAL A 56 -3.70 -8.19 -6.34
C VAL A 56 -4.71 -8.96 -5.50
N ASP A 57 -4.36 -10.16 -5.05
CA ASP A 57 -5.17 -10.86 -4.05
C ASP A 57 -5.08 -10.09 -2.72
N ARG A 58 -6.06 -9.22 -2.49
CA ARG A 58 -6.11 -8.32 -1.32
C ARG A 58 -6.16 -9.09 0.00
N ARG A 59 -6.72 -10.31 0.01
CA ARG A 59 -6.78 -11.15 1.21
C ARG A 59 -5.39 -11.64 1.58
N ARG A 60 -4.65 -12.14 0.59
CA ARG A 60 -3.27 -12.60 0.78
C ARG A 60 -2.28 -11.46 0.98
N PHE A 61 -2.60 -10.25 0.51
CA PHE A 61 -1.79 -9.04 0.72
C PHE A 61 -2.05 -8.34 2.06
N ALA A 62 -3.06 -8.78 2.83
CA ALA A 62 -3.24 -8.36 4.22
C ALA A 62 -2.28 -9.12 5.14
N ALA A 63 -1.66 -8.42 6.09
CA ALA A 63 -0.87 -9.07 7.15
C ALA A 63 -1.77 -9.51 8.31
N GLY A 64 -2.60 -8.60 8.80
CA GLY A 64 -3.62 -8.85 9.81
C GLY A 64 -4.80 -7.91 9.63
N VAL A 65 -5.94 -8.28 10.18
CA VAL A 65 -7.20 -7.53 10.09
C VAL A 65 -7.97 -7.65 11.41
N VAL A 66 -8.68 -6.60 11.79
CA VAL A 66 -9.64 -6.63 12.90
C VAL A 66 -11.02 -6.92 12.33
N LEU A 67 -11.67 -7.96 12.83
CA LEU A 67 -13.02 -8.38 12.43
C LEU A 67 -13.92 -8.43 13.66
N PRO A 68 -15.26 -8.49 13.51
CA PRO A 68 -16.17 -8.60 14.66
C PRO A 68 -15.87 -9.79 15.59
N ARG A 69 -15.28 -10.86 15.05
CA ARG A 69 -14.85 -12.04 15.81
C ARG A 69 -13.50 -11.90 16.53
N GLY A 70 -12.83 -10.76 16.37
CA GLY A 70 -11.51 -10.48 16.96
C GLY A 70 -10.40 -10.20 15.94
N THR A 71 -9.17 -10.16 16.43
CA THR A 71 -7.95 -9.93 15.63
C THR A 71 -7.59 -11.19 14.85
N CYS A 72 -7.38 -11.04 13.55
CA CYS A 72 -7.05 -12.12 12.63
C CYS A 72 -5.72 -11.84 11.93
N VAL A 73 -5.02 -12.91 11.56
CA VAL A 73 -3.72 -12.86 10.89
C VAL A 73 -3.74 -13.76 9.66
N THR A 74 -3.19 -13.29 8.53
CA THR A 74 -3.07 -14.12 7.32
C THR A 74 -1.90 -15.09 7.51
N PRO A 75 -2.05 -16.43 7.40
CA PRO A 75 -0.94 -17.37 7.58
C PRO A 75 0.25 -17.07 6.68
N ARG A 76 1.48 -17.26 7.16
CA ARG A 76 2.71 -16.87 6.43
C ARG A 76 2.84 -17.58 5.09
N GLU A 77 2.45 -18.84 5.04
CA GLU A 77 2.54 -19.75 3.89
C GLU A 77 1.66 -19.24 2.72
N GLY A 78 0.54 -18.60 3.04
CA GLY A 78 -0.38 -18.02 2.07
C GLY A 78 -0.20 -16.52 1.85
N ARG A 79 0.61 -15.84 2.67
CA ARG A 79 0.73 -14.38 2.64
C ARG A 79 1.65 -13.92 1.50
N LEU A 80 1.20 -12.93 0.74
CA LEU A 80 2.04 -12.29 -0.27
C LEU A 80 3.13 -11.45 0.39
N ARG A 81 4.22 -11.19 -0.34
CA ARG A 81 5.30 -10.30 0.08
C ARG A 81 5.04 -8.86 -0.35
N GLU A 82 5.79 -7.93 0.22
CA GLU A 82 5.85 -6.54 -0.19
C GLU A 82 6.08 -6.39 -1.70
N VAL A 83 5.55 -5.32 -2.28
CA VAL A 83 5.84 -4.96 -3.68
C VAL A 83 6.96 -3.94 -3.70
N VAL A 84 8.07 -4.30 -4.34
CA VAL A 84 9.21 -3.41 -4.57
C VAL A 84 9.23 -3.01 -6.05
N LEU A 85 9.24 -1.70 -6.29
CA LEU A 85 9.30 -1.11 -7.63
C LEU A 85 10.55 -0.24 -7.74
N VAL A 86 11.50 -0.63 -8.59
CA VAL A 86 12.70 0.16 -8.88
C VAL A 86 12.46 0.91 -10.19
N ARG A 87 12.41 2.23 -10.13
CA ARG A 87 12.05 3.10 -11.27
C ARG A 87 10.77 2.62 -11.97
N GLY A 88 9.76 2.27 -11.16
CA GLY A 88 8.43 1.87 -11.61
C GLY A 88 8.33 0.43 -12.12
N LYS A 89 9.45 -0.31 -12.18
CA LYS A 89 9.48 -1.70 -12.62
C LYS A 89 9.56 -2.63 -11.43
N ARG A 90 8.69 -3.64 -11.42
CA ARG A 90 8.73 -4.72 -10.44
C ARG A 90 9.88 -5.66 -10.80
N GLY A 91 10.79 -5.89 -9.86
CA GLY A 91 11.90 -6.84 -9.99
C GLY A 91 11.74 -8.05 -9.07
N GLU A 92 12.80 -8.86 -9.01
CA GLU A 92 12.90 -10.01 -8.09
C GLU A 92 13.35 -9.60 -6.68
N ALA A 93 13.99 -8.43 -6.55
CA ALA A 93 14.47 -7.91 -5.28
C ALA A 93 13.34 -7.79 -4.26
N GLY A 94 13.53 -8.42 -3.11
CA GLY A 94 12.68 -8.31 -1.95
C GLY A 94 12.96 -7.06 -1.12
N LEU A 95 12.18 -6.89 -0.06
CA LEU A 95 12.38 -5.80 0.90
C LEU A 95 13.81 -5.80 1.48
N ASP A 96 14.30 -6.96 1.90
CA ASP A 96 15.60 -7.12 2.55
C ASP A 96 16.77 -6.71 1.62
N ASP A 97 16.61 -6.89 0.31
CA ASP A 97 17.62 -6.52 -0.69
C ASP A 97 17.71 -5.00 -0.88
N VAL A 98 16.57 -4.30 -0.76
CA VAL A 98 16.49 -2.86 -1.03
C VAL A 98 16.64 -2.01 0.23
N LEU A 99 16.27 -2.53 1.40
CA LEU A 99 16.33 -1.81 2.68
C LEU A 99 17.70 -1.13 2.93
N PRO A 100 18.86 -1.81 2.78
CA PRO A 100 20.17 -1.19 3.03
C PRO A 100 20.55 -0.10 2.02
N ARG A 101 19.82 -0.01 0.90
CA ARG A 101 20.12 0.87 -0.24
C ARG A 101 19.14 2.02 -0.37
N LEU A 102 18.12 2.07 0.50
CA LEU A 102 17.13 3.15 0.50
C LEU A 102 17.82 4.48 0.78
N GLY A 103 17.49 5.49 -0.02
CA GLY A 103 18.01 6.84 0.10
C GLY A 103 16.92 7.91 0.06
N PRO A 104 17.32 9.19 0.03
CA PRO A 104 16.40 10.33 0.12
C PRO A 104 15.37 10.46 -1.02
N ARG A 105 15.50 9.67 -2.08
CA ARG A 105 14.62 9.67 -3.26
C ARG A 105 13.63 8.51 -3.28
N ASP A 106 13.69 7.64 -2.30
CA ASP A 106 12.88 6.43 -2.21
C ASP A 106 11.69 6.64 -1.27
N VAL A 107 10.64 5.84 -1.46
CA VAL A 107 9.41 5.95 -0.68
C VAL A 107 9.00 4.58 -0.17
N VAL A 108 8.69 4.51 1.13
CA VAL A 108 8.08 3.34 1.76
C VAL A 108 6.64 3.68 2.11
N ILE A 109 5.70 2.92 1.54
CA ILE A 109 4.27 3.07 1.78
C ILE A 109 3.84 1.98 2.77
N LYS A 110 3.60 2.39 4.02
CA LYS A 110 3.17 1.51 5.10
C LYS A 110 1.81 1.96 5.63
N GLY A 111 0.88 1.02 5.76
CA GLY A 111 -0.37 1.28 6.45
C GLY A 111 -0.15 1.43 7.96
N ALA A 112 -0.79 2.44 8.55
CA ALA A 112 -0.88 2.63 10.00
C ALA A 112 -2.35 2.51 10.42
N ASN A 113 -2.58 2.07 11.66
CA ASN A 113 -3.90 2.18 12.29
C ASN A 113 -3.90 3.50 13.06
N SER A 114 -4.87 4.37 12.78
CA SER A 114 -5.17 5.49 13.67
C SER A 114 -6.13 4.98 14.75
N LEU A 115 -5.67 5.01 16.00
CA LEU A 115 -6.55 4.89 17.16
C LEU A 115 -6.92 6.33 17.54
N ASP A 116 -8.19 6.67 17.41
CA ASP A 116 -8.75 7.93 17.89
C ASP A 116 -9.32 7.65 19.29
N PRO A 117 -8.89 8.35 20.37
CA PRO A 117 -9.36 8.12 21.74
C PRO A 117 -10.84 8.46 21.95
#